data_AF-A0A820RWY8-F1
#
_entry.id   AF-A0A820RWY8-F1
#
_cell.length_a   1.000
_cell.length_b   1.000
_cell.length_c   1.000
_cell.angle_alpha   90.00
_cell.angle_beta   90.00
_cell.angle_gamma   90.00
#
_symmetry.space_group_name_H-M   'P 1'
#
loop_
_entity.id
_entity.type
_entity.pdbx_description
1 polymer ?
#
loop_
_entity_poly.entity_id
_entity_poly.type
_entity_poly.pdbx_seq_one_letter_code
_entity_poly.pdbx_strand_id
1 'polypeptide(L)'
;MMFFFIVIIITLNLIFGVIIDNFADLRTEKQRNDEILRNTCFICGLDRKSFDNKHVTFEDHIRKVHNMWNYVYFMVLINVKDPTEYTGPESYVHEMIEQRNLDWFPRMRTSSLDIQEDKFKEDQDSRILKFQMEDANKAIKTLTMELAELQKIVTESRAQKHRMNFLQNPSLPTPLST
;
A
#
# COMPACT_ATOMS: atom_id res chain seq x y z
N MET A 1 7.72 -37.02 -67.99
CA MET A 1 7.77 -37.85 -66.76
C MET A 1 8.44 -37.13 -65.59
N MET A 2 9.71 -36.72 -65.69
CA MET A 2 10.39 -36.00 -64.58
C MET A 2 9.69 -34.71 -64.11
N PHE A 3 9.15 -33.92 -65.04
CA PHE A 3 8.37 -32.72 -64.73
C PHE A 3 7.19 -32.99 -63.77
N PHE A 4 6.45 -34.07 -63.99
CA PHE A 4 5.28 -34.43 -63.19
C PHE A 4 5.68 -34.81 -61.75
N PHE A 5 6.75 -35.58 -61.60
CA PHE A 5 7.27 -35.93 -60.28
C PHE A 5 7.74 -34.70 -59.49
N ILE A 6 8.42 -33.77 -60.15
CA ILE A 6 8.91 -32.54 -59.51
C ILE A 6 7.73 -31.68 -59.02
N VAL A 7 6.71 -31.48 -59.86
CA VAL A 7 5.53 -30.69 -59.48
C VAL A 7 4.79 -31.32 -58.29
N ILE A 8 4.55 -32.63 -58.31
CA ILE A 8 3.88 -33.33 -57.21
C ILE A 8 4.66 -33.20 -55.91
N ILE A 9 5.98 -33.43 -55.93
CA ILE A 9 6.81 -33.36 -54.73
C ILE A 9 6.75 -31.94 -54.14
N ILE A 10 6.87 -30.90 -54.97
CA ILE A 10 6.81 -29.51 -54.51
C ILE A 10 5.43 -29.18 -53.93
N THR A 11 4.35 -29.52 -54.62
CA THR A 11 2.99 -29.22 -54.15
C THR A 11 2.64 -29.94 -52.85
N LEU A 12 2.98 -31.23 -52.73
CA LEU A 12 2.74 -31.98 -51.50
C LEU A 12 3.54 -31.41 -50.33
N ASN A 13 4.82 -31.11 -50.54
CA ASN A 13 5.66 -30.53 -49.49
C ASN A 13 5.20 -29.12 -49.10
N LEU A 14 4.69 -28.32 -50.04
CA LEU A 14 4.11 -27.01 -49.73
C LEU A 14 2.85 -27.14 -48.87
N ILE A 15 1.93 -28.04 -49.23
CA ILE A 15 0.71 -28.30 -48.45
C ILE A 15 1.07 -28.79 -47.04
N PHE A 16 1.98 -29.77 -46.93
CA PHE A 16 2.45 -30.23 -45.63
C PHE A 16 3.14 -29.13 -44.83
N GLY A 17 3.93 -28.27 -45.47
CA GLY A 17 4.55 -27.11 -44.83
C GLY A 17 3.53 -26.20 -44.17
N VAL A 18 2.48 -25.80 -44.90
CA VAL A 18 1.40 -24.96 -44.36
C VAL A 18 0.66 -25.65 -43.22
N ILE A 19 0.37 -26.94 -43.34
CA ILE A 19 -0.32 -27.70 -42.28
C ILE A 19 0.55 -27.76 -41.01
N ILE A 20 1.84 -28.06 -41.14
CA ILE A 20 2.78 -28.14 -40.00
C ILE A 20 2.90 -26.79 -39.29
N ASP A 21 2.98 -25.71 -40.06
CA ASP A 21 3.06 -24.34 -39.54
C ASP A 21 1.83 -23.99 -38.71
N ASN A 22 0.62 -24.23 -39.25
CA ASN A 22 -0.63 -24.02 -38.52
C ASN A 22 -0.70 -24.86 -37.23
N PHE A 23 -0.24 -26.12 -37.24
CA PHE A 23 -0.20 -26.94 -36.03
C PHE A 23 0.84 -26.44 -35.02
N ALA A 24 1.96 -25.89 -35.47
CA ALA A 24 2.96 -25.28 -34.61
C ALA A 24 2.39 -24.02 -33.93
N ASP A 25 1.65 -23.20 -34.67
CA ASP A 25 0.98 -22.01 -34.13
C ASP A 25 -0.07 -22.39 -33.08
N LEU A 26 -0.97 -23.34 -33.39
CA LEU A 26 -1.97 -23.82 -32.44
C LEU A 26 -1.33 -24.38 -31.15
N ARG A 27 -0.18 -25.06 -31.26
CA ARG A 27 0.57 -25.54 -30.09
C ARG A 27 1.10 -24.37 -29.26
N THR A 28 1.70 -23.39 -29.93
CA THR A 28 2.30 -22.22 -29.27
C THR A 28 1.24 -21.39 -28.57
N GLU A 29 0.08 -21.18 -29.21
CA GLU A 29 -1.05 -20.48 -28.60
C GLU A 29 -1.56 -21.22 -27.36
N LYS A 30 -1.73 -22.55 -27.45
CA LYS A 30 -2.14 -23.36 -26.30
C LYS A 30 -1.15 -23.24 -25.14
N GLN A 31 0.15 -23.35 -25.42
CA GLN A 31 1.19 -23.22 -24.39
C GLN A 31 1.15 -21.85 -23.72
N ARG A 32 1.02 -20.77 -24.51
CA ARG A 32 0.88 -19.40 -24.01
C ARG A 32 -0.35 -19.25 -23.10
N ASN A 33 -1.50 -19.77 -23.52
CA ASN A 33 -2.73 -19.71 -22.74
C ASN A 33 -2.59 -20.49 -21.41
N ASP A 34 -1.99 -21.69 -21.46
CA ASP A 34 -1.73 -22.49 -20.26
C ASP A 34 -0.73 -21.82 -19.31
N GLU A 35 0.22 -21.04 -19.81
CA GLU A 35 1.14 -20.25 -18.99
C GLU A 35 0.46 -19.07 -18.31
N ILE A 36 -0.40 -18.34 -19.03
CA ILE A 36 -1.20 -17.24 -18.48
C ILE A 36 -2.12 -17.78 -17.37
N LEU A 37 -2.86 -18.86 -17.64
CA LEU A 37 -3.76 -19.47 -16.66
C LEU A 37 -3.04 -19.95 -15.39
N ARG A 38 -1.78 -20.39 -15.51
CA ARG A 38 -0.98 -20.87 -14.37
C ARG A 38 -0.32 -19.75 -13.56
N ASN A 39 -0.04 -18.61 -14.18
CA ASN A 39 0.77 -17.56 -13.57
C ASN A 39 0.04 -16.23 -13.40
N THR A 40 -1.22 -16.12 -13.81
CA THR A 40 -2.00 -14.90 -13.65
C THR A 40 -3.29 -15.22 -12.90
N CYS A 41 -3.61 -14.42 -11.89
CA CYS A 41 -4.87 -14.58 -11.16
C CYS A 41 -6.05 -14.24 -12.07
N PHE A 42 -7.01 -15.17 -12.21
CA PHE A 42 -8.19 -15.00 -13.07
C PHE A 42 -9.06 -13.79 -12.68
N ILE A 43 -9.14 -13.47 -11.39
CA ILE A 43 -10.04 -12.41 -10.88
C ILE A 43 -9.41 -11.03 -11.01
N CYS A 44 -8.18 -10.84 -10.51
CA CYS A 44 -7.57 -9.51 -10.46
C CYS A 44 -6.50 -9.25 -11.52
N GLY A 45 -6.05 -10.26 -12.27
CA GLY A 45 -5.03 -10.10 -13.30
C GLY A 45 -3.60 -9.92 -12.79
N LEU A 46 -3.35 -10.04 -11.49
CA LEU A 46 -2.00 -9.98 -10.95
C LEU A 46 -1.19 -11.22 -11.34
N ASP A 47 0.07 -11.00 -11.70
CA ASP A 47 1.02 -12.07 -12.00
C ASP A 47 1.50 -12.75 -10.71
N ARG A 48 1.83 -14.03 -10.79
CA ARG A 48 2.38 -14.82 -9.69
C ARG A 48 3.61 -14.14 -9.09
N LYS A 49 4.44 -13.49 -9.91
CA LYS A 49 5.63 -12.75 -9.47
C LYS A 49 5.32 -11.61 -8.50
N SER A 50 4.10 -11.04 -8.54
CA SER A 50 3.69 -9.99 -7.59
C SER A 50 3.60 -10.48 -6.14
N PHE A 51 3.59 -11.80 -5.93
CA PHE A 51 3.51 -12.45 -4.62
C PHE A 51 4.87 -13.00 -4.14
N ASP A 52 5.92 -12.88 -4.95
CA ASP A 52 7.26 -13.34 -4.57
C ASP A 52 7.81 -12.50 -3.39
N ASN A 53 8.42 -13.16 -2.40
CA ASN A 53 8.92 -12.53 -1.17
C ASN A 53 7.86 -11.76 -0.35
N LYS A 54 6.58 -12.06 -0.56
CA LYS A 54 5.47 -11.53 0.24
C LYS A 54 5.00 -12.59 1.24
N HIS A 55 4.29 -12.15 2.29
CA HIS A 55 3.75 -13.06 3.30
C HIS A 55 2.64 -13.99 2.77
N VAL A 56 1.96 -13.60 1.70
CA VAL A 56 0.84 -14.36 1.10
C VAL A 56 1.32 -14.97 -0.20
N THR A 57 1.17 -16.29 -0.33
CA THR A 57 1.53 -17.02 -1.54
C THR A 57 0.47 -16.82 -2.64
N PHE A 58 0.88 -16.92 -3.91
CA PHE A 58 -0.05 -16.90 -5.03
C PHE A 58 -1.12 -18.01 -4.92
N GLU A 59 -0.74 -19.17 -4.39
CA GLU A 59 -1.64 -20.31 -4.19
C GLU A 59 -2.73 -20.04 -3.15
N ASP A 60 -2.37 -19.45 -2.01
CA ASP A 60 -3.35 -19.03 -1.01
C ASP A 60 -4.23 -17.91 -1.56
N HIS A 61 -3.66 -16.99 -2.33
CA HIS A 61 -4.38 -15.90 -2.95
C HIS A 61 -5.51 -16.42 -3.86
N ILE A 62 -5.23 -17.32 -4.81
CA ILE A 62 -6.26 -17.86 -5.72
C ILE A 62 -7.25 -18.79 -5.03
N ARG A 63 -6.87 -19.46 -3.93
CA ARG A 63 -7.75 -20.43 -3.23
C ARG A 63 -8.65 -19.79 -2.19
N LYS A 64 -8.14 -18.81 -1.43
CA LYS A 64 -8.81 -18.23 -0.26
C LYS A 64 -9.38 -16.84 -0.52
N VAL A 65 -8.67 -16.01 -1.28
CA VAL A 65 -9.06 -14.62 -1.52
C VAL A 65 -9.81 -14.48 -2.84
N HIS A 66 -9.19 -14.90 -3.95
CA HIS A 66 -9.72 -14.79 -5.31
C HIS A 66 -10.15 -16.14 -5.88
N ASN A 67 -10.95 -16.88 -5.10
CA ASN A 67 -11.56 -18.12 -5.58
C ASN A 67 -12.68 -17.80 -6.57
N MET A 68 -12.52 -18.22 -7.83
CA MET A 68 -13.48 -17.94 -8.91
C MET A 68 -14.91 -18.39 -8.58
N TRP A 69 -15.07 -19.55 -7.93
CA TRP A 69 -16.39 -20.09 -7.64
C TRP A 69 -17.15 -19.27 -6.60
N ASN A 70 -16.43 -18.67 -5.64
CA ASN A 70 -17.06 -17.79 -4.65
C ASN A 70 -17.71 -16.56 -5.31
N TYR A 71 -17.14 -16.03 -6.39
CA TYR A 71 -17.76 -14.94 -7.15
C TYR A 71 -19.05 -15.40 -7.85
N VAL A 72 -19.04 -16.60 -8.44
CA VAL A 72 -20.24 -17.17 -9.07
C VAL A 72 -21.33 -17.42 -8.02
N TYR A 73 -20.98 -18.01 -6.87
CA TYR A 73 -21.93 -18.21 -5.77
C TYR A 73 -22.50 -16.90 -5.25
N PHE A 74 -21.68 -15.84 -5.15
CA PHE A 74 -22.14 -14.53 -4.74
C PHE A 74 -23.10 -13.89 -5.75
N MET A 75 -22.84 -14.01 -7.07
CA MET A 75 -23.79 -13.54 -8.08
C MET A 75 -25.12 -14.30 -8.01
N VAL A 76 -25.08 -15.61 -7.78
CA VAL A 76 -26.31 -16.41 -7.60
C VAL A 76 -27.05 -15.96 -6.35
N LEU A 77 -26.34 -15.75 -5.23
CA LEU A 77 -26.91 -15.24 -3.98
C LEU A 77 -27.64 -13.91 -4.20
N ILE A 78 -27.00 -12.94 -4.86
CA ILE A 78 -27.62 -11.65 -5.19
C ILE A 78 -28.89 -11.85 -6.02
N ASN A 79 -28.91 -12.79 -6.97
CA ASN A 79 -30.10 -13.00 -7.81
C ASN A 79 -31.29 -13.63 -7.08
N VAL A 80 -31.06 -14.39 -6.00
CA VAL A 80 -32.13 -15.13 -5.30
C VAL A 80 -32.56 -14.50 -3.98
N LYS A 81 -31.68 -13.71 -3.36
CA LYS A 81 -31.93 -13.06 -2.08
C LYS A 81 -32.94 -11.92 -2.24
N ASP A 82 -33.77 -11.68 -1.23
CA ASP A 82 -34.72 -10.57 -1.24
C ASP A 82 -33.96 -9.23 -1.28
N PRO A 83 -34.26 -8.31 -2.23
CA PRO A 83 -33.60 -7.02 -2.33
C PRO A 83 -33.69 -6.16 -1.07
N THR A 84 -34.70 -6.36 -0.23
CA THR A 84 -34.86 -5.63 1.04
C THR A 84 -33.88 -6.11 2.13
N GLU A 85 -33.29 -7.29 1.95
CA GLU A 85 -32.31 -7.88 2.88
C GLU A 85 -30.86 -7.67 2.43
N TYR A 86 -30.64 -6.96 1.33
CA TYR A 86 -29.29 -6.65 0.88
C TYR A 86 -28.56 -5.80 1.91
N THR A 87 -27.33 -6.19 2.18
CA THR A 87 -26.35 -5.33 2.83
C THR A 87 -25.87 -4.25 1.87
N GLY A 88 -25.26 -3.17 2.39
CA GLY A 88 -24.76 -2.08 1.54
C GLY A 88 -23.88 -2.54 0.36
N PRO A 89 -22.88 -3.42 0.56
CA PRO A 89 -22.07 -3.96 -0.53
C PRO A 89 -22.86 -4.83 -1.52
N GLU A 90 -23.84 -5.60 -1.04
CA GLU A 90 -24.70 -6.40 -1.92
C GLU A 90 -25.56 -5.52 -2.83
N SER A 91 -26.16 -4.45 -2.29
CA SER A 91 -26.91 -3.47 -3.08
C SER A 91 -26.05 -2.79 -4.14
N TYR A 92 -24.81 -2.40 -3.78
CA TYR A 92 -23.85 -1.84 -4.73
C TYR A 92 -23.52 -2.82 -5.87
N VAL A 93 -23.23 -4.08 -5.55
CA VAL A 93 -22.92 -5.09 -6.57
C VAL A 93 -24.16 -5.39 -7.43
N HIS A 94 -25.34 -5.45 -6.84
CA HIS A 94 -26.59 -5.63 -7.57
C HIS A 94 -26.79 -4.53 -8.61
N GLU A 95 -26.66 -3.26 -8.22
CA GLU A 95 -26.75 -2.11 -9.13
C GLU A 95 -25.72 -2.20 -10.26
N MET A 96 -24.47 -2.57 -9.93
CA MET A 96 -23.41 -2.74 -10.93
C MET A 96 -23.74 -3.85 -11.94
N ILE A 97 -24.32 -4.97 -11.47
CA ILE A 97 -24.77 -6.07 -12.35
C ILE A 97 -25.90 -5.62 -13.27
N GLU A 98 -26.91 -4.90 -12.74
CA GLU A 98 -28.01 -4.37 -13.55
C GLU A 98 -27.52 -3.40 -14.63
N GLN A 99 -26.55 -2.55 -14.29
CA GLN A 99 -25.90 -1.61 -15.22
C GLN A 99 -24.89 -2.29 -16.17
N ARG A 100 -24.68 -3.61 -16.04
CA ARG A 100 -23.64 -4.36 -16.76
C ARG A 100 -22.23 -3.77 -16.59
N ASN A 101 -21.98 -3.18 -15.43
CA ASN A 101 -20.69 -2.61 -15.06
C ASN A 101 -19.85 -3.66 -14.30
N LEU A 102 -18.63 -3.89 -14.77
CA LEU A 102 -17.68 -4.85 -14.20
C LEU A 102 -16.68 -4.22 -13.22
N ASP A 103 -16.84 -2.94 -12.89
CA ASP A 103 -15.93 -2.18 -12.02
C ASP A 103 -15.89 -2.65 -10.56
N TRP A 104 -16.90 -3.41 -10.13
CA TRP A 104 -16.93 -4.01 -8.80
C TRP A 104 -15.92 -5.16 -8.64
N PHE A 105 -15.42 -5.75 -9.73
CA PHE A 105 -14.31 -6.70 -9.67
C PHE A 105 -12.99 -5.98 -9.39
N PRO A 106 -12.08 -6.57 -8.58
CA PRO A 106 -10.77 -5.99 -8.38
C PRO A 106 -9.97 -6.08 -9.70
N ARG A 107 -9.30 -5.00 -10.07
CA ARG A 107 -8.40 -4.95 -11.24
C ARG A 107 -7.01 -4.54 -10.81
N MET A 108 -6.03 -5.38 -11.10
CA MET A 108 -4.61 -5.17 -10.77
C MET A 108 -4.35 -4.84 -9.30
N ARG A 109 -5.20 -5.32 -8.38
CA ARG A 109 -5.09 -5.05 -6.93
C ARG A 109 -5.62 -6.20 -6.09
N THR A 110 -5.20 -6.25 -4.84
CA THR A 110 -5.71 -7.18 -3.82
C THR A 110 -5.36 -6.67 -2.43
N SER A 111 -6.30 -6.80 -1.48
CA SER A 111 -6.11 -6.35 -0.09
C SER A 111 -4.89 -6.99 0.58
N SER A 112 -4.54 -8.22 0.21
CA SER A 112 -3.39 -8.93 0.78
C SER A 112 -2.03 -8.28 0.49
N LEU A 113 -1.92 -7.53 -0.62
CA LEU A 113 -0.71 -6.79 -0.96
C LEU A 113 -0.76 -5.36 -0.40
N ASP A 114 -1.93 -4.72 -0.46
CA ASP A 114 -2.15 -3.37 0.05
C ASP A 114 -1.82 -3.27 1.55
N ILE A 115 -2.25 -4.25 2.36
CA ILE A 115 -1.97 -4.30 3.80
C ILE A 115 -0.47 -4.37 4.11
N GLN A 116 0.34 -5.01 3.26
CA GLN A 116 1.79 -5.06 3.47
C GLN A 116 2.46 -3.72 3.16
N GLU A 117 2.01 -3.03 2.12
CA GLU A 117 2.54 -1.70 1.80
C GLU A 117 2.18 -0.69 2.88
N ASP A 118 0.95 -0.74 3.39
CA ASP A 118 0.51 0.16 4.45
C ASP A 118 1.26 -0.10 5.76
N LYS A 119 1.45 -1.37 6.15
CA LYS A 119 2.30 -1.70 7.32
C LYS A 119 3.73 -1.21 7.18
N PHE A 120 4.32 -1.32 5.99
CA PHE A 120 5.68 -0.85 5.76
C PHE A 120 5.77 0.68 5.88
N LYS A 121 4.76 1.40 5.37
CA LYS A 121 4.65 2.86 5.52
C LYS A 121 4.45 3.26 6.98
N GLU A 122 3.54 2.61 7.70
CA GLU A 122 3.29 2.85 9.12
C GLU A 122 4.56 2.64 9.97
N ASP A 123 5.31 1.56 9.70
CA ASP A 123 6.58 1.28 10.37
C ASP A 123 7.65 2.33 10.06
N GLN A 124 7.68 2.86 8.83
CA GLN A 124 8.60 3.92 8.43
C GLN A 124 8.24 5.25 9.09
N ASP A 125 6.97 5.64 9.03
CA ASP A 125 6.47 6.90 9.63
C ASP A 125 6.65 6.89 11.14
N SER A 126 6.44 5.74 11.79
CA SER A 126 6.69 5.55 13.21
C SER A 126 8.16 5.78 13.60
N ARG A 127 9.11 5.41 12.72
CA ARG A 127 10.55 5.66 12.96
C ARG A 127 10.89 7.13 12.79
N ILE A 128 10.35 7.78 11.77
CA ILE A 128 10.55 9.22 11.52
C ILE A 128 10.00 10.03 12.69
N LEU A 129 8.78 9.71 13.14
CA LEU A 129 8.14 10.37 14.26
C LEU A 129 8.97 10.23 15.55
N LYS A 130 9.50 9.03 15.83
CA LYS A 130 10.39 8.80 16.98
C LYS A 130 11.63 9.69 16.92
N PHE A 131 12.28 9.78 15.76
CA PHE A 131 13.45 10.64 15.58
C PHE A 131 13.11 12.13 15.81
N GLN A 132 11.99 12.60 15.26
CA GLN A 132 11.53 13.98 15.49
C GLN A 132 11.22 14.27 16.96
N MET A 133 10.64 13.31 17.69
CA MET A 133 10.39 13.46 19.13
C MET A 133 11.70 13.52 19.93
N GLU A 134 12.73 12.76 19.55
CA GLU A 134 14.04 12.82 20.20
C GLU A 134 14.69 14.19 20.01
N ASP A 135 14.65 14.75 18.79
CA ASP A 135 15.16 16.09 18.49
C ASP A 135 14.37 17.19 19.22
N ALA A 136 13.04 17.09 19.23
CA ALA A 136 12.19 18.03 19.95
C ALA A 136 12.47 17.98 21.47
N ASN A 137 12.62 16.79 22.04
CA ASN A 137 12.99 16.62 23.45
C ASN A 137 14.36 17.22 23.76
N LYS A 138 15.33 17.06 22.85
CA LYS A 138 16.66 17.65 23.01
C LYS A 138 16.60 19.18 22.97
N ALA A 139 15.84 19.76 22.02
CA ALA A 139 15.64 21.20 21.93
C ALA A 139 14.92 21.76 23.17
N ILE A 140 13.87 21.09 23.65
CA ILE A 140 13.17 21.45 24.90
C ILE A 140 14.16 21.44 26.07
N LYS A 141 15.01 20.41 26.17
CA LYS A 141 16.01 20.32 27.23
C LYS A 141 17.00 21.49 27.18
N THR A 142 17.51 21.84 26.00
CA THR A 142 18.39 23.01 25.83
C THR A 142 17.69 24.31 26.23
N LEU A 143 16.48 24.55 25.74
CA LEU A 143 15.71 25.74 26.08
C LEU A 143 15.42 25.84 27.57
N THR A 144 15.10 24.72 28.24
CA THR A 144 14.89 24.72 29.70
C THR A 144 16.17 25.07 30.45
N MET A 145 17.34 24.65 29.97
CA MET A 145 18.63 25.04 30.57
C MET A 145 18.90 26.54 30.37
N GLU A 146 18.68 27.07 29.16
CA GLU A 146 18.84 28.50 28.87
C GLU A 146 17.89 29.39 29.70
N LEU A 147 16.64 28.98 29.88
CA LEU A 147 15.68 29.69 30.73
C LEU A 147 16.11 29.70 32.20
N ALA A 148 16.63 28.57 32.71
CA ALA A 148 17.13 28.49 34.09
C ALA A 148 18.34 29.42 34.31
N GLU A 149 19.23 29.50 33.32
CA GLU A 149 20.38 30.40 33.36
C GLU A 149 19.96 31.88 33.29
N LEU A 150 19.03 32.24 32.40
CA LEU A 150 18.48 33.60 32.33
C LEU A 150 17.79 34.01 33.63
N GLN A 151 17.00 33.13 34.25
CA GLN A 151 16.39 33.42 35.55
C GLN A 151 17.44 33.73 36.61
N LYS A 152 18.52 32.95 36.68
CA LYS A 152 19.63 33.20 37.61
C LYS A 152 20.24 34.59 37.36
N ILE A 153 20.57 34.93 36.12
CA ILE A 153 21.11 36.25 35.74
C ILE A 153 20.17 37.39 36.14
N VAL A 154 18.86 37.27 35.90
CA VAL A 154 17.89 38.31 36.26
C VAL A 154 17.78 38.49 37.77
N THR A 155 17.78 37.40 38.55
CA THR A 155 17.73 37.48 40.01
C THR A 155 18.99 38.11 40.60
N GLU A 156 20.17 37.75 40.10
CA GLU A 156 21.45 38.35 40.47
C GLU A 156 21.49 39.84 40.11
N SER A 157 21.07 40.20 38.89
CA SER A 157 20.97 41.60 38.45
C SER A 157 20.03 42.42 39.35
N ARG A 158 18.86 41.89 39.72
CA ARG A 158 17.94 42.55 40.66
C ARG A 158 18.59 42.75 42.03
N ALA A 159 19.26 41.74 42.57
CA ALA A 159 19.96 41.84 43.85
C ALA A 159 21.07 42.92 43.81
N GLN A 160 21.83 42.96 42.71
CA GLN A 160 22.89 43.96 42.49
C GLN A 160 22.32 45.39 42.39
N LYS A 161 21.21 45.57 41.66
CA LYS A 161 20.51 46.85 41.53
C LYS A 161 19.93 47.32 42.87
N HIS A 162 19.39 46.42 43.68
CA HIS A 162 18.91 46.72 45.03
C HIS A 162 20.05 47.18 45.94
N ARG A 163 21.21 46.52 45.84
CA ARG A 163 22.42 46.88 46.58
C ARG A 163 22.97 48.25 46.17
N MET A 164 22.97 48.56 44.87
CA MET A 164 23.37 49.88 44.35
C MET A 164 22.41 50.99 44.80
N ASN A 165 21.10 50.75 44.77
CA ASN A 165 20.10 51.72 45.25
C ASN A 165 20.24 52.01 46.75
N PHE A 166 20.61 51.00 47.56
CA PHE A 166 20.87 51.19 48.98
C PHE A 166 22.12 52.04 49.26
N LEU A 167 23.15 51.92 48.41
CA LEU A 167 24.35 52.76 48.49
C LEU A 167 24.11 54.21 48.03
N GLN A 168 23.09 54.43 47.19
CA GLN A 168 22.77 55.75 46.63
C GLN A 168 21.81 56.57 47.50
N ASN A 169 21.20 55.99 48.55
CA ASN A 169 20.32 56.73 49.45
C ASN A 169 20.49 56.29 50.93
N PRO A 170 21.40 56.92 51.71
CA PRO A 170 21.63 56.57 53.09
C PRO A 170 20.72 57.40 54.02
N SER A 171 19.47 56.97 54.22
CA SER A 171 18.66 57.51 55.32
C SER A 171 19.06 56.83 56.63
N LEU A 172 19.77 57.57 57.50
CA LEU A 172 20.09 57.17 58.88
C LEU A 172 18.79 56.89 59.67
N PRO A 173 18.71 55.81 60.47
CA PRO A 173 17.68 55.69 61.48
C PRO A 173 18.03 56.59 62.67
N THR A 174 17.16 57.56 62.98
CA THR A 174 17.15 58.29 64.25
C THR A 174 16.80 57.35 65.40
N PRO A 175 17.49 57.40 66.56
CA PRO A 175 17.10 56.67 67.76
C PRO A 175 16.44 57.63 68.77
N LEU A 176 15.29 57.29 69.36
CA LEU A 176 14.85 57.72 70.70
C LEU A 176 13.71 56.76 71.10
N SER A 177 13.85 55.86 72.08
CA SER A 177 14.00 56.02 73.54
C SER A 177 12.69 56.28 74.28
N THR A 178 12.55 55.53 75.38
CA THR A 178 11.56 55.55 76.48
C THR A 178 10.15 55.06 76.20
#